data_AF-A0A076GYY8-F1
#
_entry.id   AF-A0A076GYY8-F1
#
_cell.length_a   1.000
_cell.length_b   1.000
_cell.length_c   1.000
_cell.angle_alpha   90.00
_cell.angle_beta   90.00
_cell.angle_gamma   90.00
#
_symmetry.space_group_name_H-M   'P 1'
#
loop_
_entity.id
_entity.type
_entity.pdbx_description
1 polymer ?
#
loop_
_entity_poly.entity_id
_entity_poly.type
_entity_poly.pdbx_seq_one_letter_code
_entity_poly.pdbx_strand_id
1 'polypeptide(L)'
;MWHTFLLLVLTLLLLSSLEGSQIAIISLSDRNTDQLIGVKNESPKACSRMRLICSKIRSQQYLAGRQFFVILTVFVIAQMTSFPRMEALPFTNYPVSQLPDWINLICFQFGFLGALPVLWTAQLIPQYFANRHPDMFLNFPGNFLVVRLCLLIESIGPTKPANWMCDVLLKAVEDDNP
;
A
#
# COMPACT_ATOMS: atom_id res chain seq x y z
N MET A 1 -13.09 4.45 -21.73
CA MET A 1 -12.85 3.01 -21.52
C MET A 1 -11.36 2.67 -21.46
N TRP A 2 -10.59 2.80 -22.55
CA TRP A 2 -9.17 2.38 -22.55
C TRP A 2 -8.27 3.15 -21.56
N HIS A 3 -8.44 4.47 -21.46
CA HIS A 3 -7.70 5.31 -20.51
C HIS A 3 -7.97 4.92 -19.05
N THR A 4 -9.23 4.63 -18.70
CA THR A 4 -9.63 4.20 -17.35
C THR A 4 -9.04 2.84 -17.02
N PHE A 5 -9.02 1.91 -17.98
CA PHE A 5 -8.40 0.61 -17.81
C PHE A 5 -6.88 0.71 -17.60
N LEU A 6 -6.19 1.53 -18.42
CA LEU A 6 -4.76 1.77 -18.28
C LEU A 6 -4.43 2.41 -16.92
N LEU A 7 -5.23 3.39 -16.50
CA LEU A 7 -5.08 4.05 -15.21
C LEU A 7 -5.33 3.06 -14.05
N LEU A 8 -6.34 2.19 -14.15
CA LEU A 8 -6.60 1.14 -13.19
C LEU A 8 -5.38 0.21 -13.06
N VAL A 9 -4.86 -0.32 -14.16
CA VAL A 9 -3.66 -1.18 -14.16
C VAL A 9 -2.47 -0.46 -13.52
N LEU A 10 -2.23 0.81 -13.88
CA LEU A 10 -1.15 1.60 -13.29
C LEU A 10 -1.32 1.76 -11.78
N THR A 11 -2.53 2.08 -11.30
CA THR A 11 -2.81 2.23 -9.87
C THR A 11 -2.72 0.92 -9.11
N LEU A 12 -3.09 -0.22 -9.71
CA LEU A 12 -2.91 -1.54 -9.10
C LEU A 12 -1.43 -1.91 -8.98
N LEU A 13 -0.62 -1.64 -10.00
CA LEU A 13 0.83 -1.85 -9.96
C LEU A 13 1.49 -0.95 -8.90
N LEU A 14 1.02 0.29 -8.79
CA LEU A 14 1.47 1.25 -7.79
C LEU A 14 1.13 0.77 -6.38
N LEU A 15 -0.12 0.33 -6.14
CA LEU A 15 -0.56 -0.23 -4.86
C LEU A 15 0.25 -1.48 -4.49
N SER A 16 0.47 -2.36 -5.45
CA SER A 16 1.31 -3.57 -5.31
C SER A 16 2.74 -3.24 -4.90
N SER A 17 3.33 -2.24 -5.54
CA SER A 17 4.67 -1.76 -5.20
C SER A 17 4.73 -1.18 -3.79
N LEU A 18 3.73 -0.40 -3.35
CA LEU A 18 3.65 0.17 -1.99
C LEU A 18 3.50 -0.90 -0.91
N GLU A 19 2.62 -1.87 -1.14
CA GLU A 19 2.34 -2.93 -0.16
C GLU A 19 3.52 -3.90 -0.02
N GLY A 20 4.06 -4.38 -1.15
CA GLY A 20 5.21 -5.28 -1.11
C GLY A 20 6.47 -4.60 -0.59
N SER A 21 6.70 -3.32 -0.89
CA SER A 21 7.93 -2.63 -0.47
C SER A 21 7.95 -2.40 1.05
N GLN A 22 6.82 -2.13 1.68
CA GLN A 22 6.72 -2.07 3.14
C GLN A 22 7.17 -3.38 3.78
N ILE A 23 6.58 -4.50 3.36
CA ILE A 23 6.88 -5.81 3.95
C ILE A 23 8.34 -6.18 3.68
N ALA A 24 8.85 -5.90 2.48
CA ALA A 24 10.24 -6.18 2.16
C ALA A 24 11.22 -5.37 3.02
N ILE A 25 10.94 -4.09 3.26
CA ILE A 25 11.78 -3.22 4.10
C ILE A 25 11.76 -3.69 5.56
N ILE A 26 10.58 -4.01 6.10
CA ILE A 26 10.46 -4.51 7.48
C ILE A 26 11.19 -5.85 7.63
N SER A 27 10.91 -6.81 6.74
CA SER A 27 11.52 -8.14 6.74
C SER A 27 13.04 -8.08 6.69
N LEU A 28 13.61 -7.13 5.95
CA LEU A 28 15.05 -6.95 5.87
C LEU A 28 15.65 -6.12 7.01
N SER A 29 14.88 -5.19 7.60
CA SER A 29 15.29 -4.43 8.78
C SER A 29 15.45 -5.34 10.01
N ASP A 30 14.74 -6.46 10.04
CA ASP A 30 14.84 -7.45 11.12
C ASP A 30 16.01 -8.44 10.91
N ARG A 31 16.68 -8.45 9.76
CA ARG A 31 17.82 -9.35 9.50
C ARG A 31 19.13 -8.80 10.09
N ASN A 32 19.93 -9.68 10.69
CA ASN A 32 21.26 -9.37 11.24
C ASN A 32 22.23 -8.86 10.16
N THR A 33 23.18 -7.99 10.55
CA THR A 33 24.13 -7.31 9.66
C THR A 33 24.93 -8.27 8.76
N ASP A 34 25.23 -9.48 9.22
CA ASP A 34 25.93 -10.51 8.44
C ASP A 34 25.10 -11.07 7.28
N GLN A 35 23.77 -11.12 7.42
CA GLN A 35 22.87 -11.54 6.33
C GLN A 35 22.73 -10.43 5.27
N LEU A 36 22.91 -9.15 5.63
CA LEU A 36 22.97 -8.06 4.66
C LEU A 36 24.23 -8.13 3.78
N ILE A 37 25.33 -8.71 4.27
CA ILE A 37 26.57 -8.90 3.50
C ILE A 37 26.35 -9.94 2.38
N GLY A 38 25.56 -11.00 2.63
CA GLY A 38 25.13 -11.95 1.60
C GLY A 38 24.27 -11.30 0.51
N VAL A 39 23.29 -10.47 0.91
CA VAL A 39 22.43 -9.71 -0.01
C VAL A 39 23.22 -8.71 -0.87
N LYS A 40 24.35 -8.18 -0.38
CA LYS A 40 25.24 -7.29 -1.14
C LYS A 40 25.88 -8.00 -2.34
N ASN A 41 26.20 -9.30 -2.22
CA ASN A 41 26.79 -10.08 -3.29
C ASN A 41 25.76 -10.51 -4.35
N GLU A 42 24.52 -10.78 -3.94
CA GLU A 42 23.46 -11.23 -4.86
C GLU A 42 22.64 -10.09 -5.47
N SER A 43 22.51 -8.94 -4.79
CA SER A 43 21.66 -7.82 -5.22
C SER A 43 22.18 -6.45 -4.73
N PRO A 44 23.17 -5.84 -5.42
CA PRO A 44 23.79 -4.58 -5.00
C PRO A 44 22.81 -3.39 -4.97
N LYS A 45 21.75 -3.43 -5.80
CA LYS A 45 20.68 -2.41 -5.82
C LYS A 45 19.79 -2.48 -4.57
N ALA A 46 19.49 -3.68 -4.07
CA ALA A 46 18.72 -3.86 -2.84
C ALA A 46 19.53 -3.39 -1.62
N CYS A 47 20.83 -3.70 -1.56
CA CYS A 47 21.71 -3.22 -0.50
C CYS A 47 21.83 -1.69 -0.46
N SER A 48 21.95 -1.03 -1.63
CA SER A 48 21.98 0.44 -1.70
C SER A 48 20.65 1.08 -1.23
N ARG A 49 19.51 0.45 -1.55
CA ARG A 49 18.17 0.87 -1.10
C ARG A 49 17.99 0.69 0.40
N MET A 50 18.45 -0.43 0.94
CA MET A 50 18.44 -0.69 2.37
C MET A 50 19.26 0.34 3.12
N ARG A 51 20.45 0.68 2.62
CA ARG A 51 21.36 1.64 3.24
C ARG A 51 20.75 3.05 3.34
N LEU A 52 19.79 3.40 2.48
CA LEU A 52 19.03 4.65 2.58
C LEU A 52 18.01 4.63 3.73
N ILE A 53 17.43 3.47 4.05
CA ILE A 53 16.33 3.27 5.01
C ILE A 53 16.81 2.62 6.32
N CYS A 54 18.09 2.24 6.42
CA CYS A 54 18.67 1.45 7.51
C CYS A 54 18.63 2.13 8.89
N SER A 55 18.29 3.42 8.95
CA SER A 55 17.99 4.07 10.23
C SER A 55 16.53 3.80 10.60
N LYS A 56 16.29 3.33 11.83
CA LYS A 56 14.93 3.16 12.39
C LYS A 56 14.04 4.39 12.19
N ILE A 57 14.64 5.59 12.24
CA ILE A 57 13.94 6.86 12.02
C ILE A 57 13.47 6.99 10.57
N ARG A 58 14.32 6.60 9.61
CA ARG A 58 13.97 6.66 8.18
C ARG A 58 12.98 5.58 7.75
N SER A 59 13.00 4.41 8.39
CA SER A 59 12.00 3.38 8.13
C SER A 59 10.62 3.78 8.66
N GLN A 60 10.55 4.42 9.83
CA GLN A 60 9.30 4.99 10.36
C GLN A 60 8.77 6.12 9.47
N GLN A 61 9.63 7.05 9.07
CA GLN A 61 9.33 8.12 8.13
C GLN A 61 8.80 7.59 6.79
N TYR A 62 9.43 6.54 6.26
CA TYR A 62 8.96 5.86 5.07
C TYR A 62 7.55 5.27 5.26
N LEU A 63 7.32 4.58 6.38
CA LEU A 63 6.03 3.94 6.67
C LEU A 63 4.89 4.96 6.74
N ALA A 64 5.17 6.11 7.38
CA ALA A 64 4.25 7.21 7.51
C ALA A 64 3.91 7.86 6.15
N GLY A 65 4.93 8.24 5.36
CA GLY A 65 4.75 8.83 4.03
C GLY A 65 4.09 7.87 3.02
N ARG A 66 4.38 6.56 3.11
CA ARG A 66 3.74 5.52 2.29
C ARG A 66 2.24 5.46 2.52
N GLN A 67 1.79 5.52 3.78
CA GLN A 67 0.39 5.34 4.13
C GLN A 67 -0.51 6.38 3.46
N PHE A 68 -0.04 7.63 3.36
CA PHE A 68 -0.73 8.68 2.61
C PHE A 68 -0.95 8.29 1.14
N PHE A 69 0.09 7.78 0.50
CA PHE A 69 0.05 7.41 -0.91
C PHE A 69 -0.78 6.14 -1.17
N VAL A 70 -0.82 5.21 -0.21
CA VAL A 70 -1.75 4.07 -0.24
C VAL A 70 -3.20 4.54 -0.19
N ILE A 71 -3.55 5.46 0.72
CA ILE A 71 -4.92 5.98 0.83
C ILE A 71 -5.34 6.66 -0.49
N LEU A 72 -4.48 7.51 -1.05
CA LEU A 72 -4.75 8.14 -2.36
C LEU A 72 -4.98 7.10 -3.46
N THR A 73 -4.14 6.07 -3.52
CA THR A 73 -4.23 5.03 -4.54
C THR A 73 -5.51 4.20 -4.38
N VAL A 74 -5.85 3.78 -3.16
CA VAL A 74 -7.07 3.03 -2.85
C VAL A 74 -8.32 3.86 -3.18
N PHE A 75 -8.31 5.17 -2.88
CA PHE A 75 -9.42 6.05 -3.22
C PHE A 75 -9.64 6.15 -4.73
N VAL A 76 -8.56 6.31 -5.51
CA VAL A 76 -8.65 6.34 -6.98
C VAL A 76 -9.19 5.02 -7.52
N ILE A 77 -8.74 3.88 -6.99
CA ILE A 77 -9.23 2.55 -7.38
C ILE A 77 -10.72 2.41 -7.03
N ALA A 78 -11.13 2.79 -5.82
CA ALA A 78 -12.53 2.71 -5.38
C ALA A 78 -13.48 3.50 -6.29
N GLN A 79 -13.05 4.69 -6.75
CA GLN A 79 -13.83 5.49 -7.69
C GLN A 79 -13.93 4.85 -9.09
N MET A 80 -12.95 4.03 -9.50
CA MET A 80 -12.98 3.30 -10.77
C MET A 80 -13.76 2.00 -10.70
N THR A 81 -13.85 1.38 -9.52
CA THR A 81 -14.50 0.10 -9.31
C THR A 81 -15.93 0.22 -8.77
N SER A 82 -16.40 1.44 -8.49
CA SER A 82 -17.79 1.72 -8.07
C SER A 82 -18.68 1.98 -9.29
N PHE A 83 -19.82 1.29 -9.35
CA PHE A 83 -20.77 1.39 -10.47
C PHE A 83 -22.17 1.79 -9.99
N PRO A 84 -22.36 3.05 -9.54
CA PRO A 84 -23.60 3.48 -8.89
C PRO A 84 -24.82 3.59 -9.83
N ARG A 85 -24.62 3.57 -11.15
CA ARG A 85 -25.68 3.71 -12.17
C ARG A 85 -25.82 2.46 -13.06
N MET A 86 -25.57 1.29 -12.51
CA MET A 86 -25.69 0.03 -13.25
C MET A 86 -27.18 -0.38 -13.38
N GLU A 87 -27.68 -0.47 -14.61
CA GLU A 87 -29.09 -0.82 -14.89
C GLU A 87 -29.32 -2.35 -14.93
N ALA A 88 -28.34 -3.11 -15.42
CA ALA A 88 -28.37 -4.56 -15.50
C ALA A 88 -27.06 -5.18 -15.01
N LEU A 89 -27.13 -6.38 -14.44
CA LEU A 89 -25.99 -7.14 -13.96
C LEU A 89 -24.98 -7.40 -15.11
N PRO A 90 -23.66 -7.36 -14.85
CA PRO A 90 -22.68 -7.63 -15.88
C PRO A 90 -22.86 -9.07 -16.40
N PHE A 91 -22.79 -9.23 -17.72
CA PHE A 91 -22.96 -10.52 -18.43
C PHE A 91 -24.35 -11.17 -18.35
N THR A 92 -25.35 -10.47 -17.83
CA THR A 92 -26.76 -10.94 -17.84
C THR A 92 -27.70 -9.79 -18.20
N ASN A 93 -28.88 -10.09 -18.78
CA ASN A 93 -29.92 -9.07 -18.98
C ASN A 93 -30.80 -8.90 -17.73
N TYR A 94 -30.33 -9.34 -16.56
CA TYR A 94 -31.09 -9.27 -15.33
C TYR A 94 -31.00 -7.86 -14.74
N PRO A 95 -32.13 -7.15 -14.55
CA PRO A 95 -32.11 -5.77 -14.08
C PRO A 95 -31.70 -5.70 -12.60
N VAL A 96 -30.82 -4.75 -12.27
CA VAL A 96 -30.31 -4.55 -10.90
C VAL A 96 -31.44 -4.14 -9.94
N SER A 97 -32.53 -3.56 -10.46
CA SER A 97 -33.72 -3.19 -9.69
C SER A 97 -34.49 -4.37 -9.11
N GLN A 98 -34.26 -5.59 -9.60
CA GLN A 98 -34.87 -6.81 -9.05
C GLN A 98 -34.00 -7.48 -7.98
N LEU A 99 -32.77 -7.00 -7.75
CA LEU A 99 -31.94 -7.48 -6.66
C LEU A 99 -32.42 -6.93 -5.31
N PRO A 100 -32.25 -7.68 -4.22
CA PRO A 100 -32.48 -7.17 -2.88
C PRO A 100 -31.64 -5.91 -2.61
N ASP A 101 -32.24 -4.88 -2.00
CA ASP A 101 -31.64 -3.55 -1.82
C ASP A 101 -30.27 -3.60 -1.13
N TRP A 102 -30.12 -4.48 -0.14
CA TRP A 102 -28.88 -4.69 0.60
C TRP A 102 -27.75 -5.26 -0.27
N ILE A 103 -28.07 -6.13 -1.24
CA ILE A 103 -27.09 -6.66 -2.20
C ILE A 103 -26.69 -5.56 -3.17
N ASN A 104 -27.63 -4.78 -3.68
CA ASN A 104 -27.33 -3.67 -4.58
C ASN A 104 -26.42 -2.63 -3.90
N LEU A 105 -26.76 -2.28 -2.66
CA LEU A 105 -26.04 -1.30 -1.86
C LEU A 105 -24.61 -1.77 -1.53
N ILE A 106 -24.44 -2.98 -1.01
CA ILE A 106 -23.12 -3.47 -0.58
C ILE A 106 -22.24 -3.83 -1.78
N CYS A 107 -22.77 -4.55 -2.76
CA CYS A 107 -21.95 -5.08 -3.85
C CYS A 107 -21.61 -4.03 -4.90
N PHE A 108 -22.56 -3.15 -5.26
CA PHE A 108 -22.43 -2.24 -6.40
C PHE A 108 -22.28 -0.77 -6.01
N GLN A 109 -23.03 -0.29 -5.02
CA GLN A 109 -22.93 1.12 -4.59
C GLN A 109 -21.69 1.37 -3.73
N PHE A 110 -21.38 0.48 -2.78
CA PHE A 110 -20.14 0.56 -2.00
C PHE A 110 -18.91 0.00 -2.72
N GLY A 111 -19.09 -0.71 -3.84
CA GLY A 111 -17.98 -1.23 -4.63
C GLY A 111 -17.23 -2.39 -3.97
N PHE A 112 -17.84 -3.10 -3.01
CA PHE A 112 -17.20 -4.21 -2.30
C PHE A 112 -16.70 -5.32 -3.25
N LEU A 113 -17.48 -5.63 -4.30
CA LEU A 113 -17.07 -6.60 -5.31
C LEU A 113 -15.83 -6.16 -6.08
N GLY A 114 -15.61 -4.86 -6.23
CA GLY A 114 -14.40 -4.30 -6.82
C GLY A 114 -13.21 -4.33 -5.86
N ALA A 115 -13.45 -4.18 -4.55
CA ALA A 115 -12.40 -4.18 -3.54
C ALA A 115 -11.75 -5.57 -3.35
N LEU A 116 -12.50 -6.67 -3.47
CA LEU A 116 -11.97 -8.02 -3.26
C LEU A 116 -10.87 -8.43 -4.26
N PRO A 117 -11.04 -8.27 -5.59
CA PRO A 117 -9.96 -8.54 -6.54
C PRO A 117 -8.74 -7.66 -6.31
N VAL A 118 -8.93 -6.39 -5.92
CA VAL A 118 -7.85 -5.45 -5.60
C VAL A 118 -7.07 -5.95 -4.38
N LEU A 119 -7.76 -6.35 -3.33
CA LEU A 119 -7.17 -6.93 -2.13
C LEU A 119 -6.31 -8.14 -2.48
N TRP A 120 -6.84 -9.10 -3.24
CA TRP A 120 -6.08 -10.30 -3.59
C TRP A 120 -4.89 -10.00 -4.51
N THR A 121 -5.11 -9.23 -5.58
CA THR A 121 -4.11 -9.07 -6.64
C THR A 121 -3.08 -7.98 -6.35
N ALA A 122 -3.52 -6.84 -5.82
CA ALA A 122 -2.68 -5.67 -5.61
C ALA A 122 -2.17 -5.55 -4.17
N GLN A 123 -2.76 -6.23 -3.18
CA GLN A 123 -2.31 -6.15 -1.78
C GLN A 123 -1.69 -7.46 -1.30
N LEU A 124 -2.42 -8.58 -1.33
CA LEU A 124 -1.96 -9.85 -0.73
C LEU A 124 -0.83 -10.53 -1.51
N ILE A 125 -0.95 -10.68 -2.84
CA ILE A 125 0.11 -11.32 -3.65
C ILE A 125 1.47 -10.63 -3.46
N PRO A 126 1.59 -9.29 -3.57
CA PRO A 126 2.85 -8.58 -3.37
C PRO A 126 3.38 -8.72 -1.94
N GLN A 127 2.52 -8.67 -0.93
CA GLN A 127 2.91 -8.86 0.47
C GLN A 127 3.46 -10.27 0.72
N TYR A 128 2.80 -11.32 0.21
CA TYR A 128 3.28 -12.69 0.34
C TYR A 128 4.60 -12.92 -0.40
N PHE A 129 4.74 -12.35 -1.60
CA PHE A 129 5.98 -12.44 -2.35
C PHE A 129 7.13 -11.71 -1.63
N ALA A 130 6.89 -10.48 -1.17
CA ALA A 130 7.86 -9.67 -0.46
C ALA A 130 8.31 -10.31 0.86
N ASN A 131 7.42 -11.01 1.56
CA ASN A 131 7.77 -11.70 2.79
C ASN A 131 8.72 -12.89 2.56
N ARG A 132 8.55 -13.62 1.43
CA ARG A 132 9.42 -14.76 1.09
C ARG A 132 10.75 -14.33 0.49
N HIS A 133 10.72 -13.35 -0.41
CA HIS A 133 11.89 -12.89 -1.17
C HIS A 133 11.98 -11.35 -1.19
N PRO A 134 12.29 -10.73 -0.05
CA PRO A 134 12.28 -9.28 0.09
C PRO A 134 13.38 -8.59 -0.74
N ASP A 135 14.52 -9.25 -0.92
CA ASP A 135 15.65 -8.82 -1.73
C ASP A 135 15.30 -8.73 -3.23
N MET A 136 14.68 -9.79 -3.77
CA MET A 136 14.20 -9.80 -5.15
C MET A 136 13.10 -8.76 -5.36
N PHE A 137 12.17 -8.64 -4.41
CA PHE A 137 11.12 -7.63 -4.50
C PHE A 137 11.71 -6.23 -4.55
N LEU A 138 12.59 -5.89 -3.61
CA LEU A 138 13.27 -4.59 -3.60
C LEU A 138 14.19 -4.36 -4.79
N ASN A 139 14.56 -5.38 -5.59
CA ASN A 139 15.35 -5.18 -6.79
C ASN A 139 14.51 -4.79 -8.02
N PHE A 140 13.19 -5.05 -8.02
CA PHE A 140 12.32 -4.72 -9.16
C PHE A 140 12.43 -3.25 -9.60
N PRO A 141 12.32 -2.98 -10.91
CA PRO A 141 12.25 -1.62 -11.43
C PRO A 141 10.97 -0.95 -10.92
N GLY A 142 11.06 0.33 -10.53
CA GLY A 142 9.93 1.07 -9.96
C GLY A 142 9.97 1.20 -8.44
N ASN A 143 10.35 0.14 -7.71
CA ASN A 143 10.41 0.19 -6.24
C ASN A 143 11.36 1.29 -5.70
N PHE A 144 12.44 1.58 -6.43
CA PHE A 144 13.33 2.69 -6.09
C PHE A 144 12.64 4.07 -6.15
N LEU A 145 11.82 4.28 -7.18
CA LEU A 145 11.08 5.51 -7.37
C LEU A 145 10.02 5.64 -6.27
N VAL A 146 9.28 4.57 -6.01
CA VAL A 146 8.25 4.53 -4.96
C VAL A 146 8.83 4.85 -3.59
N VAL A 147 9.94 4.23 -3.21
CA VAL A 147 10.63 4.52 -1.94
C VAL A 147 11.04 6.00 -1.84
N ARG A 148 11.61 6.56 -2.90
CA ARG A 148 12.00 7.98 -2.92
C ARG A 148 10.82 8.93 -2.84
N LEU A 149 9.72 8.63 -3.54
CA LEU A 149 8.50 9.42 -3.50
C LEU A 149 7.87 9.41 -2.10
N CYS A 150 7.82 8.25 -1.43
CA CYS A 150 7.31 8.16 -0.06
C CYS A 150 8.16 8.98 0.91
N LEU A 151 9.49 8.94 0.79
CA LEU A 151 10.39 9.75 1.60
C LEU A 151 10.28 11.26 1.31
N LEU A 152 9.99 11.64 0.05
CA LEU A 152 9.73 13.04 -0.32
C LEU A 152 8.40 13.51 0.27
N ILE A 153 7.34 12.71 0.19
CA ILE A 153 6.07 13.06 0.80
C ILE A 153 6.22 13.24 2.30
N GLU A 154 6.97 12.36 2.97
CA GLU A 154 7.26 12.52 4.38
C GLU A 154 8.03 13.81 4.69
N SER A 155 8.94 14.25 3.82
CA SER A 155 9.66 15.51 4.04
C SER A 155 8.76 16.74 3.95
N ILE A 156 7.61 16.66 3.26
CA ILE A 156 6.56 17.67 3.27
C ILE A 156 5.87 17.72 4.66
N GLY A 157 5.88 16.61 5.40
CA GLY A 157 5.37 16.49 6.76
C GLY A 157 3.86 16.28 6.93
N PRO A 158 3.12 15.57 6.03
CA PRO A 158 1.70 15.28 6.21
C PRO A 158 1.42 14.39 7.44
N THR A 159 2.44 13.76 8.01
CA THR A 159 2.40 12.82 9.14
C THR A 159 2.75 13.48 10.47
N LYS A 160 3.20 14.74 10.47
CA LYS A 160 3.46 15.53 11.68
C LYS A 160 2.26 15.61 12.64
N PRO A 161 0.99 15.72 12.17
CA PRO A 161 -0.16 15.67 13.06
C PRO A 161 -0.27 14.35 13.82
N ALA A 162 0.08 13.21 13.20
CA ALA A 162 0.02 11.91 13.86
C ALA A 162 1.06 11.80 14.99
N ASN A 163 2.26 12.35 14.80
CA ASN A 163 3.27 12.41 15.86
C ASN A 163 2.79 13.25 17.05
N TRP A 164 2.22 14.43 16.77
CA TRP A 164 1.64 15.27 17.84
C TRP A 164 0.53 14.56 18.61
N MET A 165 -0.36 13.83 17.91
CA MET A 165 -1.41 13.04 18.58
C MET A 165 -0.83 11.92 19.44
N CYS A 166 0.25 11.28 19.00
CA CYS A 166 0.96 10.27 19.79
C CYS A 166 1.51 10.86 21.09
N ASP A 167 2.15 12.04 21.01
CA ASP A 167 2.69 12.73 22.19
C ASP A 167 1.59 13.13 23.19
N VAL A 168 0.41 13.51 22.69
CA VAL A 168 -0.77 13.80 23.54
C VAL A 168 -1.26 12.55 24.25
N LEU A 169 -1.34 11.42 23.54
CA LEU A 169 -1.75 10.14 24.12
C LEU A 169 -0.75 9.63 25.15
N LEU A 170 0.56 9.75 24.88
CA LEU A 170 1.60 9.33 25.83
C LEU A 170 1.55 10.15 27.11
N LYS A 171 1.37 11.48 27.01
CA LYS A 171 1.17 12.33 28.19
C LYS A 171 -0.07 11.92 29.00
N ALA A 172 -1.18 11.64 28.33
CA ALA A 172 -2.38 11.18 29.01
C ALA A 172 -2.19 9.84 29.75
N VAL A 173 -1.38 8.93 29.19
CA VAL A 173 -1.05 7.65 29.86
C VAL A 173 -0.09 7.85 31.03
N GLU A 174 0.88 8.75 30.91
CA GLU A 174 1.80 9.09 32.00
C GLU A 174 1.08 9.75 33.18
N ASP A 175 0.09 10.61 32.92
CA ASP A 175 -0.72 11.27 33.96
C ASP A 175 -1.65 10.28 34.72
N ASP A 176 -1.97 9.13 34.11
CA ASP A 176 -2.88 8.10 34.67
C ASP A 176 -2.12 6.98 35.42
N ASN A 177 -0.78 6.97 35.37
CA ASN A 177 0.08 6.00 36.03
C ASN A 177 0.84 6.68 37.20
N PRO A 178 0.29 6.66 38.43
CA PRO A 178 0.79 7.44 39.57
C PRO A 178 2.16 7.04 40.10
#